data_AF-A0A7C6BMD7-F1
#
_entry.id   AF-A0A7C6BMD7-F1
#
_cell.length_a   1.000
_cell.length_b   1.000
_cell.length_c   1.000
_cell.angle_alpha   90.00
_cell.angle_beta   90.00
_cell.angle_gamma   90.00
#
_symmetry.space_group_name_H-M   'P 1'
#
loop_
_entity.id
_entity.type
_entity.pdbx_description
1 polymer ?
#
loop_
_entity_poly.entity_id
_entity_poly.type
_entity_poly.pdbx_seq_one_letter_code
_entity_poly.pdbx_strand_id
1 'polypeptide(L)'
;MRSLTIEHDLFFISEKFLGEFVDCLHHALVMPMKDYLANPSYHNVLSASNHNTWRIKADYVVVSKEKWYEALPTDFREKLYEETKRNGSEFIYGNQIITKNYWRNLSDLEKQQVIGDFDDETIALDLSRIDSYEYLKKYHNVFPSNHGPNCFAATMYAVSKDDFFINHWIFADTLLNFLSTNNYRRTDERKSEKDDVICLFEGGKLVHRIKPL
;
A
#
# COMPACT_ATOMS: atom_id res chain seq x y z
N MET A 1 6.59 18.17 7.55
CA MET A 1 6.84 17.86 6.12
C MET A 1 6.65 16.36 5.97
N ARG A 2 5.97 15.90 4.91
CA ARG A 2 5.69 14.46 4.71
C ARG A 2 6.98 13.73 4.38
N SER A 3 7.13 12.51 4.87
CA SER A 3 8.32 11.70 4.65
C SER A 3 7.96 10.27 4.28
N LEU A 4 8.72 9.73 3.34
CA LEU A 4 8.63 8.33 2.91
C LEU A 4 9.86 7.58 3.46
N THR A 5 9.62 6.40 4.03
CA THR A 5 10.68 5.53 4.54
C THR A 5 10.78 4.27 3.69
N ILE A 6 11.99 3.96 3.22
CA ILE A 6 12.32 2.76 2.45
C ILE A 6 13.32 1.94 3.25
N GLU A 7 12.87 0.81 3.80
CA GLU A 7 13.72 -0.06 4.60
C GLU A 7 14.57 -0.99 3.73
N HIS A 8 13.93 -1.58 2.72
CA HIS A 8 14.49 -2.57 1.81
C HIS A 8 14.09 -2.27 0.36
N ASP A 9 14.98 -2.61 -0.57
CA ASP A 9 14.69 -2.57 -2.01
C ASP A 9 14.03 -3.89 -2.40
N LEU A 10 12.78 -3.82 -2.87
CA LEU A 10 11.96 -4.97 -3.23
C LEU A 10 11.68 -4.99 -4.74
N PHE A 11 11.93 -6.14 -5.38
CA PHE A 11 11.64 -6.39 -6.79
C PHE A 11 10.79 -7.65 -6.91
N PHE A 12 9.69 -7.59 -7.66
CA PHE A 12 8.70 -8.65 -7.71
C PHE A 12 8.81 -9.39 -9.04
N ILE A 13 9.13 -10.67 -9.00
CA ILE A 13 9.48 -11.46 -10.20
C ILE A 13 8.65 -12.74 -10.31
N SER A 14 8.45 -13.21 -11.54
CA SER A 14 7.84 -14.50 -11.82
C SER A 14 8.84 -15.66 -11.71
N GLU A 15 8.34 -16.88 -11.58
CA GLU A 15 9.14 -18.10 -11.59
C GLU A 15 9.94 -18.25 -12.89
N LYS A 16 9.32 -17.88 -14.02
CA LYS A 16 9.99 -17.87 -15.33
C LYS A 16 11.20 -16.94 -15.32
N PHE A 17 11.05 -15.73 -14.78
CA PHE A 17 12.14 -14.75 -14.71
C PHE A 17 13.28 -15.25 -13.81
N LEU A 18 12.94 -15.84 -12.65
CA LEU A 18 13.93 -16.45 -11.77
C LEU A 18 14.73 -17.55 -12.48
N GLY A 19 14.06 -18.46 -13.21
CA GLY A 19 14.72 -19.53 -13.95
C GLY A 19 15.65 -19.03 -15.06
N GLU A 20 15.32 -17.92 -15.71
CA GLU A 20 16.13 -17.33 -16.78
C GLU A 20 17.33 -16.54 -16.27
N PHE A 21 17.20 -15.86 -15.11
CA PHE A 21 18.19 -14.89 -14.63
C PHE A 21 18.76 -15.21 -13.24
N VAL A 22 18.71 -16.47 -12.78
CA VAL A 22 19.19 -16.87 -11.45
C VAL A 22 20.64 -16.43 -11.18
N ASP A 23 21.52 -16.54 -12.19
CA ASP A 23 22.93 -16.16 -12.09
C ASP A 23 23.14 -14.64 -12.07
N CYS A 24 22.11 -13.84 -12.36
CA CYS A 24 22.17 -12.38 -12.26
C CYS A 24 21.69 -11.86 -10.89
N LEU A 25 21.11 -12.74 -10.05
CA LEU A 25 20.50 -12.38 -8.76
C LEU A 25 21.45 -12.62 -7.56
N HIS A 26 22.73 -12.84 -7.81
CA HIS A 26 23.72 -13.04 -6.75
C HIS A 26 23.71 -11.90 -5.72
N HIS A 27 23.90 -12.28 -4.45
CA HIS A 27 23.93 -11.36 -3.30
C HIS A 27 22.62 -10.63 -2.97
N ALA A 28 21.50 -10.99 -3.62
CA ALA A 28 20.15 -10.66 -3.16
C ALA A 28 19.48 -11.88 -2.53
N LEU A 29 18.52 -11.63 -1.64
CA LEU A 29 17.67 -12.66 -1.07
C LEU A 29 16.45 -12.83 -1.97
N VAL A 30 16.32 -13.99 -2.60
CA VAL A 30 15.13 -14.34 -3.40
C VAL A 30 14.23 -15.25 -2.58
N MET A 31 13.00 -14.82 -2.32
CA MET A 31 12.04 -15.59 -1.52
C MET A 31 10.70 -15.76 -2.23
N PRO A 32 10.03 -16.91 -2.08
CA PRO A 32 8.65 -17.08 -2.53
C PRO A 32 7.72 -16.04 -1.91
N MET A 33 6.70 -15.60 -2.65
CA MET A 33 5.71 -14.64 -2.15
C MET A 33 5.05 -15.10 -0.84
N LYS A 34 4.79 -16.40 -0.67
CA LYS A 34 4.23 -16.94 0.57
C LYS A 34 5.12 -16.67 1.79
N ASP A 35 6.44 -16.70 1.62
CA ASP A 35 7.41 -16.49 2.69
C ASP A 35 7.58 -14.99 2.95
N TYR A 36 7.58 -14.18 1.89
CA TYR A 36 7.54 -12.72 1.99
C TYR A 36 6.33 -12.24 2.81
N LEU A 37 5.12 -12.68 2.47
CA LEU A 37 3.88 -12.29 3.15
C LEU A 37 3.84 -12.71 4.63
N ALA A 38 4.56 -13.78 5.00
CA ALA A 38 4.67 -14.25 6.37
C ALA A 38 5.84 -13.61 7.14
N ASN A 39 6.70 -12.82 6.48
CA ASN A 39 7.92 -12.28 7.07
C ASN A 39 7.70 -10.83 7.57
N PRO A 40 7.62 -10.58 8.89
CA PRO A 40 7.34 -9.25 9.43
C PRO A 40 8.47 -8.25 9.20
N SER A 41 9.70 -8.70 8.89
CA SER A 41 10.82 -7.82 8.57
C SER A 41 10.73 -7.23 7.17
N TYR A 42 10.08 -7.92 6.23
CA TYR A 42 10.00 -7.49 4.83
C TYR A 42 8.59 -7.13 4.36
N HIS A 43 7.56 -7.67 5.01
CA HIS A 43 6.16 -7.38 4.76
C HIS A 43 5.52 -6.68 5.96
N ASN A 44 5.98 -5.46 6.21
CA ASN A 44 5.40 -4.54 7.18
C ASN A 44 4.58 -3.45 6.49
N VAL A 45 3.94 -2.58 7.27
CA VAL A 45 3.07 -1.51 6.77
C VAL A 45 3.78 -0.61 5.74
N LEU A 46 5.05 -0.26 5.97
CA LEU A 46 5.82 0.60 5.06
C LEU A 46 5.99 -0.08 3.69
N SER A 47 6.56 -1.28 3.68
CA SER A 47 6.75 -2.05 2.45
C SER A 47 5.44 -2.37 1.73
N ALA A 48 4.40 -2.73 2.48
CA ALA A 48 3.10 -3.07 1.94
C ALA A 48 2.46 -1.86 1.25
N SER A 49 2.49 -0.68 1.88
CA SER A 49 1.98 0.57 1.33
C SER A 49 2.82 1.08 0.15
N ASN A 50 4.15 1.14 0.29
CA ASN A 50 5.03 1.67 -0.76
C ASN A 50 4.84 0.93 -2.09
N HIS A 51 4.72 -0.40 -2.04
CA HIS A 51 4.61 -1.22 -3.23
C HIS A 51 3.17 -1.59 -3.60
N ASN A 52 2.16 -1.15 -2.85
CA ASN A 52 0.77 -1.58 -3.01
C ASN A 52 0.67 -3.11 -3.13
N THR A 53 1.35 -3.83 -2.24
CA THR A 53 1.62 -5.28 -2.36
C THR A 53 0.38 -6.16 -2.56
N TRP A 54 -0.80 -5.70 -2.13
CA TRP A 54 -2.09 -6.36 -2.38
C TRP A 54 -2.52 -6.39 -3.86
N ARG A 55 -1.86 -5.62 -4.74
CA ARG A 55 -2.09 -5.62 -6.20
C ARG A 55 -1.08 -6.48 -6.97
N ILE A 56 0.01 -6.87 -6.31
CA ILE A 56 1.14 -7.52 -6.97
C ILE A 56 0.80 -8.96 -7.33
N LYS A 57 1.16 -9.36 -8.55
CA LYS A 57 1.03 -10.73 -9.06
C LYS A 57 2.42 -11.23 -9.44
N ALA A 58 3.11 -11.81 -8.46
CA ALA A 58 4.45 -12.36 -8.62
C ALA A 58 4.54 -13.72 -7.92
N ASP A 59 5.59 -14.48 -8.23
CA ASP A 59 5.88 -15.76 -7.59
C ASP A 59 6.94 -15.58 -6.49
N TYR A 60 7.86 -14.62 -6.69
CA TYR A 60 8.99 -14.34 -5.80
C TYR A 60 9.18 -12.83 -5.57
N VAL A 61 9.82 -12.50 -4.44
CA VAL A 61 10.37 -11.18 -4.14
C VAL A 61 11.87 -11.28 -4.02
N VAL A 62 12.58 -10.42 -4.75
CA VAL A 62 14.00 -10.15 -4.56
C VAL A 62 14.11 -9.02 -3.53
N VAL A 63 14.69 -9.33 -2.38
CA VAL A 63 15.02 -8.38 -1.34
C VAL A 63 16.51 -8.09 -1.42
N SER A 64 16.88 -6.83 -1.62
CA SER A 64 18.27 -6.45 -1.78
C SER A 64 18.70 -5.35 -0.82
N LYS A 65 20.02 -5.29 -0.59
CA LYS A 65 20.65 -4.19 0.14
C LYS A 65 20.74 -2.96 -0.77
N GLU A 66 20.84 -1.81 -0.13
CA GLU A 66 21.07 -0.54 -0.82
C GLU A 66 22.26 -0.62 -1.80
N LYS A 67 22.12 0.01 -2.98
CA LYS A 67 23.10 0.03 -4.09
C LYS A 67 23.24 -1.27 -4.88
N TRP A 68 22.57 -2.36 -4.47
CA TRP A 68 22.64 -3.62 -5.21
C TRP A 68 22.09 -3.45 -6.63
N TYR A 69 20.90 -2.86 -6.77
CA TYR A 69 20.25 -2.65 -8.06
C TYR A 69 21.06 -1.74 -8.98
N GLU A 70 21.64 -0.66 -8.45
CA GLU A 70 22.44 0.29 -9.22
C GLU A 70 23.78 -0.31 -9.70
N ALA A 71 24.31 -1.31 -8.99
CA ALA A 71 25.53 -2.01 -9.34
C ALA A 71 25.32 -3.12 -10.40
N LEU A 72 24.08 -3.47 -10.73
CA LEU A 72 23.78 -4.45 -11.77
C LEU A 72 24.17 -3.92 -13.17
N PRO A 73 24.55 -4.82 -14.11
CA PRO A 73 24.70 -4.46 -15.51
C PRO A 73 23.43 -3.79 -16.06
N THR A 74 23.59 -2.74 -16.86
CA THR A 74 22.46 -1.93 -17.39
C THR A 74 21.39 -2.79 -18.03
N ASP A 75 21.76 -3.71 -18.91
CA ASP A 75 20.82 -4.59 -19.62
C ASP A 75 19.99 -5.46 -18.66
N PHE A 76 20.59 -5.93 -17.57
CA PHE A 76 19.86 -6.74 -16.59
C PHE A 76 18.98 -5.87 -15.69
N ARG A 77 19.45 -4.68 -15.33
CA ARG A 77 18.69 -3.71 -14.55
C ARG A 77 17.38 -3.32 -15.26
N GLU A 78 17.43 -3.09 -16.57
CA GLU A 78 16.26 -2.81 -17.40
C GLU A 78 15.28 -4.00 -17.44
N LYS A 79 15.79 -5.23 -17.56
CA LYS A 79 14.94 -6.44 -17.51
C LYS A 79 14.25 -6.59 -16.16
N LEU A 80 14.97 -6.37 -15.06
CA LEU A 80 14.41 -6.45 -13.71
C LEU A 80 13.38 -5.33 -13.45
N TYR A 81 13.63 -4.13 -14.00
CA TYR A 81 12.67 -3.03 -13.99
C TYR A 81 11.36 -3.41 -14.67
N GLU A 82 11.42 -3.86 -15.93
CA GLU A 82 10.24 -4.23 -16.69
C GLU A 82 9.48 -5.40 -16.05
N GLU A 83 10.19 -6.39 -15.50
CA GLU A 83 9.57 -7.50 -14.77
C GLU A 83 8.82 -7.03 -13.52
N THR A 84 9.45 -6.18 -12.71
CA THR A 84 8.86 -5.63 -11.48
C THR A 84 7.61 -4.81 -11.78
N LYS A 85 7.68 -3.98 -12.83
CA LYS A 85 6.55 -3.19 -13.32
C LYS A 85 5.43 -4.08 -13.86
N ARG A 86 5.76 -5.09 -14.68
CA ARG A 86 4.80 -6.06 -15.25
C ARG A 86 4.03 -6.81 -14.18
N ASN A 87 4.66 -7.10 -13.05
CA ASN A 87 4.05 -7.78 -11.92
C ASN A 87 3.24 -6.85 -10.99
N GLY A 88 3.14 -5.56 -11.32
CA GLY A 88 2.21 -4.61 -10.71
C GLY A 88 2.80 -3.72 -9.62
N SER A 89 4.13 -3.68 -9.45
CA SER A 89 4.75 -2.70 -8.55
C SER A 89 4.63 -1.30 -9.14
N GLU A 90 3.92 -0.43 -8.43
CA GLU A 90 3.73 0.99 -8.80
C GLU A 90 4.79 1.91 -8.17
N PHE A 91 5.73 1.36 -7.37
CA PHE A 91 6.78 2.13 -6.69
C PHE A 91 7.93 2.54 -7.65
N ILE A 92 7.56 3.32 -8.66
CA ILE A 92 8.35 3.74 -9.81
C ILE A 92 8.09 5.23 -10.04
N TYR A 93 9.15 6.01 -10.24
CA TYR A 93 9.05 7.43 -10.59
C TYR A 93 9.70 7.68 -11.95
N GLY A 94 8.92 8.18 -12.91
CA GLY A 94 9.33 8.24 -14.31
C GLY A 94 9.71 6.84 -14.85
N ASN A 95 10.96 6.70 -15.30
CA ASN A 95 11.49 5.44 -15.83
C ASN A 95 12.43 4.71 -14.83
N GLN A 96 12.29 4.95 -13.53
CA GLN A 96 13.17 4.37 -12.52
C GLN A 96 12.38 3.82 -11.33
N ILE A 97 12.76 2.63 -10.85
CA ILE A 97 12.30 2.12 -9.56
C ILE A 97 12.82 3.01 -8.44
N ILE A 98 11.96 3.34 -7.48
CA ILE A 98 12.34 4.10 -6.30
C ILE A 98 13.07 3.17 -5.33
N THR A 99 14.39 3.04 -5.51
CA THR A 99 15.26 2.35 -4.55
C THR A 99 15.58 3.26 -3.36
N LYS A 100 16.07 2.68 -2.28
CA LYS A 100 16.60 3.37 -1.11
C LYS A 100 17.74 4.31 -1.47
N ASN A 101 18.65 3.86 -2.35
CA ASN A 101 19.74 4.70 -2.82
C ASN A 101 19.23 5.86 -3.67
N TYR A 102 18.29 5.61 -4.59
CA TYR A 102 17.65 6.66 -5.38
C TYR A 102 17.00 7.72 -4.46
N TRP A 103 16.13 7.27 -3.55
CA TRP A 103 15.41 8.13 -2.61
C TRP A 103 16.34 8.98 -1.73
N ARG A 104 17.43 8.38 -1.20
CA ARG A 104 18.36 9.11 -0.33
C ARG A 104 19.07 10.25 -1.06
N ASN A 105 19.37 10.09 -2.35
CA ASN A 105 20.12 11.06 -3.13
C ASN A 105 19.24 12.19 -3.70
N LEU A 106 17.91 12.13 -3.56
CA LEU A 106 17.03 13.24 -3.88
C LEU A 106 17.15 14.37 -2.85
N SER A 107 17.11 15.61 -3.33
CA SER A 107 16.90 16.79 -2.49
C SER A 107 15.52 16.76 -1.82
N ASP A 108 15.33 17.55 -0.76
CA ASP A 108 14.04 17.60 -0.08
C ASP A 108 12.91 18.11 -0.98
N LEU A 109 13.23 19.02 -1.92
CA LEU A 109 12.26 19.50 -2.92
C LEU A 109 11.83 18.36 -3.85
N GLU A 110 12.77 17.59 -4.39
CA GLU A 110 12.48 16.44 -5.26
C GLU A 110 11.69 15.36 -4.50
N LYS A 111 12.01 15.10 -3.23
CA LYS A 111 11.24 14.17 -2.39
C LYS A 111 9.79 14.62 -2.22
N GLN A 112 9.56 15.91 -1.97
CA GLN A 112 8.20 16.43 -1.87
C GLN A 112 7.45 16.39 -3.21
N GLN A 113 8.14 16.60 -4.33
CA GLN A 113 7.55 16.44 -5.67
C GLN A 113 7.14 14.99 -5.93
N VAL A 114 8.04 14.03 -5.69
CA VAL A 114 7.72 12.60 -5.83
C VAL A 114 6.52 12.23 -4.96
N ILE A 115 6.51 12.60 -3.66
CA ILE A 115 5.36 12.31 -2.78
C ILE A 115 4.07 12.95 -3.33
N GLY A 116 4.15 14.20 -3.80
CA GLY A 116 3.00 14.90 -4.39
C GLY A 116 2.44 14.21 -5.63
N ASP A 117 3.30 13.67 -6.49
CA ASP A 117 2.89 12.96 -7.72
C ASP A 117 2.22 11.61 -7.43
N PHE A 118 2.42 11.05 -6.23
CA PHE A 118 1.73 9.85 -5.75
C PHE A 118 0.45 10.15 -4.94
N ASP A 119 0.15 11.42 -4.67
CA ASP A 119 -1.07 11.78 -3.95
C ASP A 119 -2.31 11.52 -4.81
N ASP A 120 -3.35 10.95 -4.21
CA ASP A 120 -4.67 10.89 -4.83
C ASP A 120 -5.23 12.31 -5.05
N GLU A 121 -6.10 12.47 -6.04
CA GLU A 121 -6.78 13.76 -6.26
C GLU A 121 -7.67 14.12 -5.07
N THR A 122 -7.59 15.37 -4.61
CA THR A 122 -8.52 15.90 -3.61
C THR A 122 -9.90 16.05 -4.20
N ILE A 123 -10.93 15.71 -3.44
CA ILE A 123 -12.32 15.79 -3.90
C ILE A 123 -12.96 17.07 -3.36
N ALA A 124 -13.62 17.83 -4.21
CA ALA A 124 -14.47 18.93 -3.80
C ALA A 124 -15.80 18.40 -3.27
N LEU A 125 -15.86 18.08 -1.97
CA LEU A 125 -17.06 17.61 -1.30
C LEU A 125 -17.72 18.74 -0.50
N ASP A 126 -19.03 18.90 -0.66
CA ASP A 126 -19.82 19.75 0.23
C ASP A 126 -19.93 19.11 1.63
N LEU A 127 -19.14 19.64 2.57
CA LEU A 127 -19.05 19.14 3.93
C LEU A 127 -20.32 19.36 4.75
N SER A 128 -21.27 20.21 4.30
CA SER A 128 -22.56 20.39 4.97
C SER A 128 -23.36 19.08 5.03
N ARG A 129 -23.12 18.18 4.07
CA ARG A 129 -23.75 16.86 4.00
C ARG A 129 -23.33 15.92 5.14
N ILE A 130 -22.26 16.25 5.86
CA ILE A 130 -21.73 15.47 6.98
C ILE A 130 -21.63 16.30 8.28
N ASP A 131 -22.43 17.34 8.44
CA ASP A 131 -22.43 18.18 9.67
C ASP A 131 -22.68 17.38 10.96
N SER A 132 -23.40 16.25 10.90
CA SER A 132 -23.54 15.36 12.06
C SER A 132 -22.25 14.59 12.41
N TYR A 133 -21.18 14.74 11.63
CA TYR A 133 -19.91 14.03 11.73
C TYR A 133 -18.71 14.99 11.73
N GLU A 134 -18.78 16.09 12.49
CA GLU A 134 -17.69 17.08 12.61
C GLU A 134 -16.30 16.46 12.84
N TYR A 135 -16.23 15.40 13.63
CA TYR A 135 -14.97 14.69 13.93
C TYR A 135 -14.30 14.05 12.70
N LEU A 136 -15.03 13.81 11.61
CA LEU A 136 -14.48 13.32 10.34
C LEU A 136 -13.93 14.46 9.47
N LYS A 137 -14.44 15.68 9.61
CA LYS A 137 -14.08 16.81 8.73
C LYS A 137 -12.58 17.14 8.79
N LYS A 138 -11.92 16.90 9.93
CA LYS A 138 -10.48 17.10 10.10
C LYS A 138 -9.60 16.24 9.19
N TYR A 139 -10.15 15.18 8.58
CA TYR A 139 -9.43 14.30 7.65
C TYR A 139 -9.78 14.52 6.18
N HIS A 140 -10.73 15.40 5.87
CA HIS A 140 -11.11 15.67 4.48
C HIS A 140 -9.98 16.39 3.73
N ASN A 141 -9.52 15.82 2.61
CA ASN A 141 -8.41 16.34 1.80
C ASN A 141 -7.11 16.57 2.61
N VAL A 142 -6.89 15.78 3.65
CA VAL A 142 -5.67 15.80 4.47
C VAL A 142 -4.88 14.53 4.24
N PHE A 143 -3.68 14.66 3.68
CA PHE A 143 -2.73 13.56 3.58
C PHE A 143 -1.95 13.41 4.90
N PRO A 144 -1.89 12.21 5.49
CA PRO A 144 -1.17 11.99 6.73
C PRO A 144 0.34 12.17 6.52
N SER A 145 1.05 12.57 7.58
CA SER A 145 2.52 12.67 7.55
C SER A 145 3.22 11.33 7.76
N ASN A 146 2.52 10.34 8.29
CA ASN A 146 3.03 9.00 8.59
C ASN A 146 2.21 7.95 7.85
N HIS A 147 2.86 6.87 7.42
CA HIS A 147 2.18 5.65 6.96
C HIS A 147 1.44 4.98 8.14
N GLY A 148 0.33 4.30 7.89
CA GLY A 148 -0.37 3.60 8.96
C GLY A 148 -1.82 3.26 8.64
N PRO A 149 -2.71 4.26 8.61
CA PRO A 149 -4.11 4.00 8.38
C PRO A 149 -4.40 3.56 6.94
N ASN A 150 -5.24 2.55 6.84
CA ASN A 150 -5.95 2.22 5.61
C ASN A 150 -7.45 2.51 5.80
N CYS A 151 -8.25 2.25 4.77
CA CYS A 151 -9.69 2.46 4.81
C CYS A 151 -10.41 1.74 5.97
N PHE A 152 -9.92 0.58 6.40
CA PHE A 152 -10.54 -0.18 7.48
C PHE A 152 -10.34 0.55 8.81
N ALA A 153 -9.17 1.14 9.03
CA ALA A 153 -8.91 2.04 10.14
C ALA A 153 -9.83 3.26 10.12
N ALA A 154 -10.05 3.87 8.95
CA ALA A 154 -10.97 4.99 8.78
C ALA A 154 -12.42 4.60 9.12
N THR A 155 -12.87 3.41 8.74
CA THR A 155 -14.19 2.89 9.13
C THR A 155 -14.30 2.65 10.63
N MET A 156 -13.30 2.02 11.26
CA MET A 156 -13.29 1.81 12.71
C MET A 156 -13.30 3.14 13.48
N TYR A 157 -12.59 4.15 12.98
CA TYR A 157 -12.62 5.50 13.52
C TYR A 157 -14.00 6.16 13.37
N ALA A 158 -14.63 6.05 12.19
CA ALA A 158 -15.96 6.59 11.95
C ALA A 158 -17.01 5.99 12.88
N VAL A 159 -16.91 4.69 13.18
CA VAL A 159 -17.84 4.01 14.09
C VAL A 159 -17.59 4.34 15.56
N SER A 160 -16.32 4.28 16.00
CA SER A 160 -15.98 4.43 17.43
C SER A 160 -15.75 5.87 17.90
N LYS A 161 -15.36 6.77 16.99
CA LYS A 161 -14.84 8.13 17.28
C LYS A 161 -13.57 8.12 18.13
N ASP A 162 -12.87 6.99 18.22
CA ASP A 162 -11.64 6.84 18.99
C ASP A 162 -10.41 6.95 18.08
N ASP A 163 -9.61 8.00 18.30
CA ASP A 163 -8.38 8.28 17.55
C ASP A 163 -7.34 7.14 17.69
N PHE A 164 -7.50 6.18 18.62
CA PHE A 164 -6.69 4.96 18.64
C PHE A 164 -6.72 4.24 17.29
N PHE A 165 -7.89 4.07 16.67
CA PHE A 165 -8.03 3.23 15.48
C PHE A 165 -7.46 3.84 14.22
N ILE A 166 -7.58 5.15 14.03
CA ILE A 166 -7.11 5.85 12.81
C ILE A 166 -5.58 5.89 12.68
N ASN A 167 -4.83 5.38 13.67
CA ASN A 167 -3.37 5.33 13.66
C ASN A 167 -2.82 3.93 13.37
N HIS A 168 -3.66 2.94 13.03
CA HIS A 168 -3.26 1.56 12.82
C HIS A 168 -3.51 1.07 11.40
N TRP A 169 -2.67 0.15 10.92
CA TRP A 169 -2.98 -0.66 9.75
C TRP A 169 -3.89 -1.81 10.16
N ILE A 170 -5.07 -1.88 9.57
CA ILE A 170 -6.11 -2.85 9.96
C ILE A 170 -6.27 -3.91 8.88
N PHE A 171 -6.48 -5.17 9.30
CA PHE A 171 -6.80 -6.28 8.39
C PHE A 171 -8.31 -6.49 8.30
N ALA A 172 -8.75 -7.12 7.21
CA ALA A 172 -10.17 -7.37 6.92
C ALA A 172 -10.93 -8.03 8.08
N ASP A 173 -10.41 -9.15 8.60
CA ASP A 173 -11.05 -9.89 9.70
C ASP A 173 -11.09 -9.07 10.99
N THR A 174 -10.09 -8.20 11.21
CA THR A 174 -10.08 -7.26 12.34
C THR A 174 -11.23 -6.28 12.25
N LEU A 175 -11.52 -5.71 11.06
CA LEU A 175 -12.67 -4.84 10.87
C LEU A 175 -13.99 -5.60 11.10
N LEU A 176 -14.12 -6.80 10.53
CA LEU A 176 -15.35 -7.60 10.68
C LEU A 176 -15.62 -7.98 12.14
N ASN A 177 -14.58 -8.37 12.88
CA ASN A 177 -14.67 -8.63 14.31
C ASN A 177 -15.08 -7.36 15.07
N PHE A 178 -14.45 -6.23 14.77
CA PHE A 178 -14.79 -4.95 15.39
C PHE A 178 -16.26 -4.57 15.17
N LEU A 179 -16.77 -4.69 13.94
CA LEU A 179 -18.18 -4.42 13.64
C LEU A 179 -19.10 -5.34 14.45
N SER A 180 -18.81 -6.65 14.45
CA SER A 180 -19.59 -7.63 15.23
C SER A 180 -19.60 -7.31 16.73
N THR A 181 -18.45 -6.92 17.31
CA THR A 181 -18.36 -6.55 18.74
C THR A 181 -19.04 -5.23 19.06
N ASN A 182 -19.29 -4.39 18.05
CA ASN A 182 -20.05 -3.14 18.16
C ASN A 182 -21.52 -3.31 17.71
N ASN A 183 -22.06 -4.52 17.80
CA ASN A 183 -23.46 -4.86 17.52
C ASN A 183 -23.93 -4.67 16.07
N TYR A 184 -23.02 -4.49 15.12
CA TYR A 184 -23.37 -4.55 13.71
C TYR A 184 -23.71 -5.98 13.32
N ARG A 185 -24.72 -6.13 12.47
CA ARG A 185 -25.11 -7.41 11.88
C ARG A 185 -25.00 -7.32 10.37
N ARG A 186 -24.42 -8.34 9.76
CA ARG A 186 -24.39 -8.44 8.30
C ARG A 186 -25.82 -8.62 7.79
N THR A 187 -26.16 -7.83 6.77
CA THR A 187 -27.39 -7.96 5.99
C THR A 187 -27.03 -8.01 4.50
N ASP A 188 -27.84 -8.72 3.71
CA ASP A 188 -27.72 -8.77 2.25
C ASP A 188 -28.71 -7.79 1.58
N GLU A 189 -29.33 -6.91 2.36
CA GLU A 189 -30.20 -5.85 1.85
C GLU A 189 -29.41 -4.84 1.00
N ARG A 190 -29.99 -4.48 -0.15
CA ARG A 190 -29.36 -3.50 -1.08
C ARG A 190 -29.61 -2.05 -0.69
N LYS A 191 -30.46 -1.80 0.30
CA LYS A 191 -30.72 -0.46 0.82
C LYS A 191 -29.85 -0.27 2.04
N SER A 192 -29.05 0.79 2.04
CA SER A 192 -28.30 1.25 3.19
C SER A 192 -29.03 2.40 3.86
N GLU A 193 -29.06 2.42 5.18
CA GLU A 193 -29.53 3.51 5.98
C GLU A 193 -28.37 4.32 6.56
N LYS A 194 -28.71 5.37 7.30
CA LYS A 194 -27.72 6.14 8.06
C LYS A 194 -27.04 5.21 9.08
N ASP A 195 -25.74 5.38 9.26
CA ASP A 195 -24.89 4.62 10.19
C ASP A 195 -24.57 3.17 9.78
N ASP A 196 -25.05 2.71 8.62
CA ASP A 196 -24.63 1.45 8.01
C ASP A 196 -23.17 1.50 7.53
N VAL A 197 -22.50 0.35 7.64
CA VAL A 197 -21.14 0.16 7.10
C VAL A 197 -21.22 -0.72 5.86
N ILE A 198 -20.94 -0.12 4.70
CA ILE A 198 -20.93 -0.82 3.42
C ILE A 198 -19.62 -1.61 3.27
N CYS A 199 -19.74 -2.93 3.19
CA CYS A 199 -18.62 -3.86 3.02
C CYS A 199 -18.66 -4.48 1.62
N LEU A 200 -17.54 -4.42 0.88
CA LEU A 200 -17.43 -4.97 -0.47
C LEU A 200 -16.64 -6.28 -0.44
N PHE A 201 -17.15 -7.32 -1.08
CA PHE A 201 -16.51 -8.64 -1.11
C PHE A 201 -16.14 -9.04 -2.54
N GLU A 202 -14.90 -9.46 -2.75
CA GLU A 202 -14.43 -10.12 -3.98
C GLU A 202 -13.86 -11.50 -3.61
N GLY A 203 -14.34 -12.56 -4.25
CA GLY A 203 -13.88 -13.94 -3.95
C GLY A 203 -14.08 -14.37 -2.49
N GLY A 204 -15.10 -13.81 -1.81
CA GLY A 204 -15.39 -14.08 -0.40
C GLY A 204 -14.51 -13.32 0.60
N LYS A 205 -13.57 -12.49 0.14
CA LYS A 205 -12.73 -11.64 0.98
C LYS A 205 -13.24 -10.21 0.95
N LEU A 206 -13.28 -9.56 2.12
CA LEU A 206 -13.54 -8.13 2.22
C LEU A 206 -12.40 -7.38 1.52
N VAL A 207 -12.75 -6.49 0.59
CA VAL A 207 -11.79 -5.71 -0.19
C VAL A 207 -12.01 -4.22 0.00
N HIS A 208 -10.92 -3.47 -0.19
CA HIS A 208 -10.97 -2.03 -0.34
C HIS A 208 -11.14 -1.66 -1.80
N ARG A 209 -12.35 -1.28 -2.22
CA ARG A 209 -12.57 -0.74 -3.57
C ARG A 209 -13.74 0.23 -3.64
N ILE A 210 -13.49 1.52 -3.56
CA ILE A 210 -14.26 2.45 -4.38
C ILE A 210 -13.39 2.67 -5.61
N LYS A 211 -13.62 1.90 -6.68
CA LYS A 211 -13.10 2.31 -7.98
C LYS A 211 -13.93 3.55 -8.34
N PRO A 212 -13.32 4.71 -8.65
CA PRO A 212 -14.06 5.77 -9.29
C PRO A 212 -14.67 5.18 -10.58
N LEU A 213 -15.97 5.41 -10.77
CA LEU A 213 -16.64 5.17 -12.06
C LEU A 213 -16.07 6.12 -13.11
#